data_AF-A0A349YI79-F1
#
_entry.id   AF-A0A349YI79-F1
#
_cell.length_a   1.000
_cell.length_b   1.000
_cell.length_c   1.000
_cell.angle_alpha   90.00
_cell.angle_beta   90.00
_cell.angle_gamma   90.00
#
_symmetry.space_group_name_H-M   'P 1'
#
loop_
_entity.id
_entity.type
_entity.pdbx_description
1 polymer ?
#
loop_
_entity_poly.entity_id
_entity_poly.type
_entity_poly.pdbx_seq_one_letter_code
_entity_poly.pdbx_strand_id
1 'polypeptide(L)'
;MGKKSIAGKLFLLALGGAAIKMMVDKHPDDEEEDFESFLRTSQKDLQKECKETLRRHLGKQIVFTGIFSDAQKSELDKDELAEGEDTAFISQVGCYSVRESYSREENPGYEKETQIQEISVKHCMLNEQRESDVEYKNVCSATKDPYARWTEEILFICAVKKDEVTPDEEAALFVLVKYIGDSFGSNSWYKMTRDGSVTVYEENVCDTDA
;
A
#
# COMPACT_ATOMS: atom_id res chain seq x y z
N MET A 1 16.10 34.42 0.53
CA MET A 1 14.79 33.85 0.88
C MET A 1 14.55 32.65 -0.03
N GLY A 2 15.05 31.48 0.38
CA GLY A 2 14.97 30.25 -0.41
C GLY A 2 13.59 29.61 -0.28
N LYS A 3 13.02 29.23 -1.42
CA LYS A 3 11.76 28.47 -1.51
C LYS A 3 11.97 27.15 -0.77
N LYS A 4 11.30 26.97 0.38
CA LYS A 4 11.25 25.67 1.07
C LYS A 4 10.45 24.73 0.16
N SER A 5 11.14 23.73 -0.39
CA SER A 5 10.55 22.75 -1.31
C SER A 5 9.45 21.98 -0.60
N ILE A 6 8.24 22.04 -1.16
CA ILE A 6 7.05 21.34 -0.67
C ILE A 6 7.24 19.81 -0.71
N ALA A 7 8.21 19.32 -1.49
CA ALA A 7 8.56 17.91 -1.62
C ALA A 7 8.93 17.23 -0.28
N GLY A 8 9.55 17.96 0.65
CA GLY A 8 9.97 17.39 1.95
C GLY A 8 8.82 17.09 2.91
N LYS A 9 7.63 17.70 2.71
CA LYS A 9 6.44 17.42 3.54
C LYS A 9 5.61 16.25 3.02
N LEU A 10 5.66 15.97 1.72
CA LEU A 10 4.85 14.92 1.10
C LEU A 10 5.47 13.52 1.27
N PHE A 11 6.80 13.45 1.45
CA PHE A 11 7.53 12.20 1.70
C PHE A 11 7.23 11.57 3.08
N LEU A 12 6.72 12.36 4.02
CA LEU A 12 6.43 11.93 5.39
C LEU A 12 5.17 11.06 5.53
N LEU A 13 4.19 11.21 4.62
CA LEU A 13 2.90 10.52 4.71
C LEU A 13 2.98 9.04 4.30
N ALA A 14 3.98 8.67 3.49
CA ALA A 14 4.16 7.30 2.95
C ALA A 14 5.08 6.41 3.80
N LEU A 15 5.53 6.89 4.97
CA LEU A 15 6.44 6.12 5.82
C LEU A 15 5.65 5.11 6.67
N GLY A 16 5.98 3.83 6.52
CA GLY A 16 5.66 2.79 7.51
C GLY A 16 6.28 3.11 8.87
N GLY A 17 5.71 2.58 9.94
CA GLY A 17 6.05 2.82 11.34
C GLY A 17 7.47 2.43 11.72
N ALA A 18 8.15 1.60 10.93
CA ALA A 18 9.61 1.41 11.07
C ALA A 18 10.41 2.71 10.85
N ALA A 19 9.99 3.55 9.89
CA ALA A 19 10.64 4.84 9.63
C ALA A 19 10.19 5.93 10.62
N ILE A 20 8.98 5.85 11.16
CA ILE A 20 8.50 6.75 12.23
C ILE A 20 9.26 6.49 13.54
N LYS A 21 9.48 5.22 13.92
CA LYS A 21 10.21 4.84 15.14
C LYS A 21 11.65 5.35 15.15
N MET A 22 12.30 5.46 13.99
CA MET A 22 13.68 5.95 13.90
C MET A 22 13.81 7.48 13.91
N MET A 23 12.74 8.24 13.63
CA MET A 23 12.74 9.71 13.76
C MET A 23 12.83 10.17 15.22
N VAL A 24 12.45 9.31 16.17
CA VAL A 24 12.53 9.60 17.60
C VAL A 24 13.95 9.43 18.15
N ASP A 25 14.81 8.64 17.48
CA ASP A 25 16.13 8.24 18.00
C ASP A 25 17.33 8.93 17.33
N LYS A 26 17.16 9.75 16.26
CA LYS A 26 18.29 10.35 15.51
C LYS A 26 18.53 11.83 15.78
N HIS A 27 19.82 12.18 15.90
CA HIS A 27 20.30 13.54 16.13
C HIS A 27 20.19 14.38 14.83
N PRO A 28 19.87 15.68 14.90
CA PRO A 28 19.66 16.57 13.74
C PRO A 28 20.86 16.78 12.79
N ASP A 29 21.97 16.06 12.98
CA ASP A 29 23.21 16.21 12.20
C ASP A 29 23.44 15.05 11.20
N ASP A 30 22.54 14.08 11.09
CA ASP A 30 22.64 13.01 10.08
C ASP A 30 22.32 13.57 8.67
N GLU A 31 23.21 13.35 7.69
CA GLU A 31 23.08 13.86 6.32
C GLU A 31 21.86 13.26 5.58
N GLU A 32 21.06 14.11 4.90
CA GLU A 32 19.79 13.76 4.23
C GLU A 32 19.97 12.66 3.14
N GLU A 33 21.14 12.61 2.50
CA GLU A 33 21.48 11.65 1.43
C GLU A 33 21.61 10.20 1.94
N ASP A 34 22.12 10.02 3.16
CA ASP A 34 22.25 8.71 3.80
C ASP A 34 20.87 8.13 4.18
N PHE A 35 19.93 8.99 4.59
CA PHE A 35 18.58 8.58 4.97
C PHE A 35 17.76 8.12 3.78
N GLU A 36 17.77 8.86 2.67
CA GLU A 36 17.06 8.44 1.47
C GLU A 36 17.62 7.13 0.90
N SER A 37 18.95 6.97 0.93
CA SER A 37 19.63 5.74 0.50
C SER A 37 19.18 4.53 1.33
N PHE A 38 19.08 4.71 2.65
CA PHE A 38 18.57 3.70 3.57
C PHE A 38 17.10 3.33 3.28
N LEU A 39 16.24 4.33 3.06
CA LEU A 39 14.82 4.07 2.73
C LEU A 39 14.67 3.31 1.42
N ARG A 40 15.41 3.69 0.38
CA ARG A 40 15.42 2.98 -0.91
C ARG A 40 15.88 1.53 -0.76
N THR A 41 16.89 1.29 0.08
CA THR A 41 17.38 -0.06 0.35
C THR A 41 16.33 -0.89 1.09
N SER A 42 15.77 -0.34 2.16
CA SER A 42 14.73 -1.01 2.96
C SER A 42 13.49 -1.36 2.12
N GLN A 43 13.07 -0.46 1.24
CA GLN A 43 11.97 -0.70 0.33
C GLN A 43 12.28 -1.84 -0.66
N LYS A 44 13.49 -1.89 -1.22
CA LYS A 44 13.90 -2.98 -2.13
C LYS A 44 13.93 -4.33 -1.42
N ASP A 45 14.42 -4.36 -0.18
CA ASP A 45 14.45 -5.59 0.63
C ASP A 45 13.04 -6.08 0.93
N LEU A 46 12.13 -5.17 1.34
CA LEU A 46 10.72 -5.49 1.54
C LEU A 46 10.05 -6.01 0.27
N GLN A 47 10.25 -5.34 -0.87
CA GLN A 47 9.71 -5.81 -2.15
C GLN A 47 10.22 -7.22 -2.49
N LYS A 48 11.51 -7.48 -2.26
CA LYS A 48 12.12 -8.78 -2.54
C LYS A 48 11.48 -9.87 -1.66
N GLU A 49 11.37 -9.64 -0.36
CA GLU A 49 10.72 -10.56 0.58
C GLU A 49 9.27 -10.83 0.19
N CYS A 50 8.49 -9.80 -0.13
CA CYS A 50 7.11 -9.91 -0.57
C CYS A 50 6.98 -10.75 -1.86
N LYS A 51 7.85 -10.49 -2.85
CA LYS A 51 7.88 -11.26 -4.11
C LYS A 51 8.23 -12.73 -3.86
N GLU A 52 9.17 -13.02 -2.97
CA GLU A 52 9.54 -14.39 -2.60
C GLU A 52 8.40 -15.11 -1.89
N THR A 53 7.68 -14.43 -1.00
CA THR A 53 6.49 -14.98 -0.32
C THR A 53 5.39 -15.32 -1.30
N LEU A 54 5.04 -14.41 -2.22
CA LEU A 54 4.04 -14.70 -3.25
C LEU A 54 4.48 -15.85 -4.17
N ARG A 55 5.76 -15.95 -4.54
CA ARG A 55 6.28 -17.08 -5.32
C ARG A 55 6.21 -18.41 -4.57
N ARG A 56 6.36 -18.39 -3.24
CA ARG A 56 6.21 -19.60 -2.41
C ARG A 56 4.77 -20.10 -2.43
N HIS A 57 3.79 -19.20 -2.35
CA HIS A 57 2.37 -19.59 -2.20
C HIS A 57 1.62 -19.73 -3.53
N LEU A 58 2.02 -19.00 -4.57
CA LEU A 58 1.37 -19.02 -5.88
C LEU A 58 2.16 -19.81 -6.94
N GLY A 59 3.40 -20.17 -6.63
CA GLY A 59 4.33 -20.87 -7.52
C GLY A 59 5.42 -19.96 -8.09
N LYS A 60 6.57 -20.55 -8.43
CA LYS A 60 7.76 -19.82 -8.91
C LYS A 60 7.56 -19.18 -10.28
N GLN A 61 6.59 -19.66 -11.05
CA GLN A 61 6.30 -19.26 -12.41
C GLN A 61 5.45 -18.00 -12.53
N ILE A 62 4.94 -17.44 -11.42
CA ILE A 62 4.16 -16.21 -11.45
C ILE A 62 4.94 -15.04 -12.05
N VAL A 63 4.20 -14.12 -12.66
CA VAL A 63 4.73 -12.91 -13.27
C VAL A 63 4.10 -11.70 -12.59
N PHE A 64 4.94 -10.76 -12.17
CA PHE A 64 4.50 -9.48 -11.63
C PHE A 64 4.30 -8.51 -12.78
N THR A 65 3.07 -8.04 -12.99
CA THR A 65 2.71 -7.11 -14.08
C THR A 65 2.72 -5.65 -13.63
N GLY A 66 2.77 -5.41 -12.32
CA GLY A 66 2.91 -4.07 -11.75
C GLY A 66 3.23 -4.08 -10.26
N ILE A 67 3.93 -3.06 -9.81
CA ILE A 67 4.29 -2.85 -8.40
C ILE A 67 4.01 -1.39 -8.07
N PHE A 68 3.25 -1.14 -7.00
CA PHE A 68 2.76 0.19 -6.66
C PHE A 68 3.86 1.19 -6.31
N SER A 69 4.92 0.76 -5.64
CA SER A 69 6.08 1.63 -5.34
C SER A 69 6.83 2.12 -6.57
N ASP A 70 6.69 1.41 -7.69
CA ASP A 70 7.35 1.74 -8.95
C ASP A 70 6.40 2.55 -9.85
N ALA A 71 5.12 2.67 -9.46
CA ALA A 71 4.09 3.36 -10.21
C ALA A 71 4.18 4.88 -10.00
N GLN A 72 3.85 5.63 -11.05
CA GLN A 72 3.67 7.07 -10.94
C GLN A 72 2.39 7.37 -10.15
N LYS A 73 2.51 8.26 -9.16
CA LYS A 73 1.38 8.76 -8.40
C LYS A 73 0.88 10.09 -8.97
N SER A 74 -0.43 10.18 -9.17
CA SER A 74 -1.12 11.42 -9.52
C SER A 74 -1.99 11.82 -8.34
N GLU A 75 -1.72 12.98 -7.74
CA GLU A 75 -2.55 13.55 -6.68
C GLU A 75 -3.87 14.05 -7.26
N LEU A 76 -4.96 13.84 -6.53
CA LEU A 76 -6.30 14.29 -6.90
C LEU A 76 -6.56 15.72 -6.41
N ASP A 77 -7.31 16.47 -7.22
CA ASP A 77 -7.77 17.80 -6.83
C ASP A 77 -8.88 17.72 -5.77
N LYS A 78 -9.11 18.83 -5.06
CA LYS A 78 -10.06 18.89 -3.92
C LYS A 78 -11.49 18.51 -4.30
N ASP A 79 -11.91 18.78 -5.53
CA ASP A 79 -13.23 18.45 -6.05
C ASP A 79 -13.37 16.96 -6.46
N GLU A 80 -12.25 16.24 -6.54
CA GLU A 80 -12.21 14.79 -6.80
C GLU A 80 -12.11 13.95 -5.51
N LEU A 81 -11.88 14.59 -4.36
CA LEU A 81 -11.84 13.94 -3.06
C LEU A 81 -13.25 13.54 -2.59
N ALA A 82 -13.35 12.38 -1.95
CA ALA A 82 -14.57 11.97 -1.27
C ALA A 82 -14.76 12.78 0.03
N GLU A 83 -15.98 12.80 0.53
CA GLU A 83 -16.28 13.47 1.80
C GLU A 83 -15.44 12.89 2.94
N GLY A 84 -14.75 13.75 3.68
CA GLY A 84 -13.88 13.37 4.80
C GLY A 84 -12.43 13.07 4.44
N GLU A 85 -12.06 13.07 3.16
CA GLU A 85 -10.68 12.87 2.74
C GLU A 85 -9.87 14.17 2.76
N ASP A 86 -8.63 14.07 3.23
CA ASP A 86 -7.66 15.16 3.20
C ASP A 86 -6.91 15.22 1.86
N THR A 87 -6.56 14.05 1.32
CA THR A 87 -5.79 13.88 0.08
C THR A 87 -6.00 12.47 -0.46
N ALA A 88 -5.86 12.32 -1.78
CA ALA A 88 -5.90 11.04 -2.44
C ALA A 88 -5.02 11.03 -3.68
N PHE A 89 -4.54 9.84 -4.06
CA PHE A 89 -3.67 9.60 -5.19
C PHE A 89 -4.20 8.45 -6.03
N ILE A 90 -3.98 8.52 -7.34
CA ILE A 90 -4.21 7.41 -8.27
C ILE A 90 -2.87 6.91 -8.81
N SER A 91 -2.73 5.60 -8.95
CA SER A 91 -1.58 4.95 -9.58
C SER A 91 -2.01 3.71 -10.37
N GLN A 92 -1.35 3.46 -11.49
CA GLN A 92 -1.59 2.26 -12.27
C GLN A 92 -0.68 1.12 -11.80
N VAL A 93 -1.26 -0.04 -11.51
CA VAL A 93 -0.54 -1.26 -11.10
C VAL A 93 -1.02 -2.42 -11.97
N GLY A 94 -0.29 -2.69 -13.05
CA GLY A 94 -0.71 -3.66 -14.06
C GLY A 94 -2.03 -3.22 -14.72
N CYS A 95 -3.03 -4.10 -14.70
CA CYS A 95 -4.38 -3.82 -15.21
C CYS A 95 -5.31 -3.10 -14.20
N TYR A 96 -4.79 -2.67 -13.05
CA TYR A 96 -5.57 -2.02 -11.99
C TYR A 96 -5.26 -0.52 -11.87
N SER A 97 -6.31 0.26 -11.58
CA SER A 97 -6.18 1.60 -11.03
C SER A 97 -6.32 1.51 -9.51
N VAL A 98 -5.26 1.90 -8.80
CA VAL A 98 -5.19 1.90 -7.34
C VAL A 98 -5.37 3.34 -6.87
N ARG A 99 -6.37 3.55 -6.02
CA ARG A 99 -6.65 4.80 -5.33
C ARG A 99 -6.22 4.68 -3.88
N GLU A 100 -5.29 5.53 -3.48
CA GLU A 100 -4.77 5.64 -2.12
C GLU A 100 -5.29 6.94 -1.53
N SER A 101 -6.16 6.87 -0.52
CA SER A 101 -6.70 8.06 0.16
C SER A 101 -6.28 8.13 1.62
N TYR A 102 -6.27 9.34 2.14
CA TYR A 102 -5.95 9.64 3.51
C TYR A 102 -7.02 10.52 4.13
N SER A 103 -7.47 10.15 5.31
CA SER A 103 -8.41 10.92 6.12
C SER A 103 -7.93 10.99 7.56
N ARG A 104 -8.57 11.86 8.33
CA ARG A 104 -8.33 11.98 9.77
C ARG A 104 -9.62 11.92 10.53
N GLU A 105 -9.61 11.15 11.60
CA GLU A 105 -10.70 11.07 12.55
C GLU A 105 -10.31 11.74 13.86
N GLU A 106 -11.16 12.66 14.32
CA GLU A 106 -11.07 13.20 15.67
C GLU A 106 -11.39 12.07 16.66
N ASN A 107 -10.47 11.84 17.60
CA ASN A 107 -10.63 10.80 18.60
C ASN A 107 -11.09 11.47 19.91
N PRO A 108 -12.38 11.38 20.30
CA PRO A 108 -12.93 12.07 21.47
C PRO A 108 -12.38 11.44 22.76
N GLY A 109 -11.16 11.83 23.13
CA GLY A 109 -10.38 11.26 24.22
C GLY A 109 -8.90 11.61 24.18
N TYR A 110 -8.39 12.05 23.01
CA TYR A 110 -6.99 12.46 22.82
C TYR A 110 -6.91 13.81 22.10
N GLU A 111 -5.87 14.60 22.37
CA GLU A 111 -5.63 15.89 21.71
C GLU A 111 -5.18 15.75 20.24
N LYS A 112 -5.01 14.53 19.72
CA LYS A 112 -4.52 14.29 18.35
C LYS A 112 -5.42 13.36 17.55
N GLU A 113 -5.36 13.57 16.24
CA GLU A 113 -6.14 12.91 15.20
C GLU A 113 -5.56 11.53 14.86
N THR A 114 -6.44 10.56 14.63
CA THR A 114 -6.09 9.26 14.05
C THR A 114 -6.00 9.42 12.54
N GLN A 115 -4.91 8.98 11.93
CA GLN A 115 -4.78 8.97 10.48
C GLN A 115 -5.24 7.62 9.92
N ILE A 116 -6.08 7.66 8.89
CA ILE A 116 -6.52 6.48 8.16
C ILE A 116 -5.99 6.57 6.74
N GLN A 117 -5.35 5.50 6.28
CA GLN A 117 -4.96 5.30 4.89
C GLN A 117 -5.87 4.22 4.29
N GLU A 118 -6.54 4.49 3.19
CA GLU A 118 -7.40 3.52 2.51
C GLU A 118 -6.89 3.19 1.11
N ILE A 119 -6.99 1.92 0.75
CA ILE A 119 -6.71 1.42 -0.60
C ILE A 119 -8.02 0.98 -1.22
N SER A 120 -8.41 1.67 -2.29
CA SER A 120 -9.53 1.28 -3.13
C SER A 120 -9.06 1.04 -4.55
N VAL A 121 -9.68 0.09 -5.24
CA VAL A 121 -9.15 -0.40 -6.51
C VAL A 121 -10.29 -0.62 -7.50
N LYS A 122 -10.02 -0.33 -8.77
CA LYS A 122 -10.85 -0.80 -9.89
C LYS A 122 -10.00 -1.47 -10.95
N HIS A 123 -10.57 -2.46 -11.63
CA HIS A 123 -9.92 -3.16 -12.74
C HIS A 123 -10.20 -2.41 -14.04
N CYS A 124 -9.15 -1.93 -14.72
CA CYS A 124 -9.28 -1.03 -15.87
C CYS A 124 -9.78 -1.72 -17.15
N MET A 125 -9.69 -3.05 -17.23
CA MET A 125 -9.97 -3.82 -18.45
C MET A 125 -11.28 -4.63 -18.37
N LEU A 126 -12.23 -4.23 -17.52
CA LEU A 126 -13.54 -4.90 -17.43
C LEU A 126 -14.44 -4.55 -18.62
N ASN A 127 -14.45 -5.45 -19.62
CA ASN A 127 -15.53 -5.71 -20.58
C ASN A 127 -16.16 -4.51 -21.30
N GLU A 128 -15.44 -3.76 -22.15
CA GLU A 128 -16.04 -2.81 -23.13
C GLU A 128 -17.03 -1.77 -22.54
N GLN A 129 -17.19 -1.75 -21.21
CA GLN A 129 -17.97 -0.80 -20.46
C GLN A 129 -17.12 0.45 -20.36
N ARG A 130 -17.76 1.61 -20.46
CA ARG A 130 -17.05 2.86 -20.30
C ARG A 130 -16.36 2.82 -18.95
N GLU A 131 -15.07 3.15 -18.95
CA GLU A 131 -14.19 3.28 -17.79
C GLU A 131 -14.79 4.11 -16.63
N SER A 132 -15.83 4.90 -16.93
CA SER A 132 -16.66 5.68 -16.01
C SER A 132 -17.61 4.88 -15.11
N ASP A 133 -17.95 3.64 -15.48
CA ASP A 133 -19.06 2.89 -14.83
C ASP A 133 -18.56 1.89 -13.78
N VAL A 134 -17.24 1.65 -13.70
CA VAL A 134 -16.63 0.77 -12.70
C VAL A 134 -16.22 1.59 -11.49
N GLU A 135 -17.00 1.45 -10.41
CA GLU A 135 -16.73 2.06 -9.11
C GLU A 135 -15.47 1.47 -8.45
N TYR A 136 -14.74 2.30 -7.72
CA TYR A 136 -13.64 1.85 -6.87
C TYR A 136 -14.18 0.97 -5.73
N LYS A 137 -13.59 -0.20 -5.55
CA LYS A 137 -13.91 -1.09 -4.43
C LYS A 137 -12.85 -0.95 -3.34
N ASN A 138 -13.27 -0.70 -2.10
CA ASN A 138 -12.37 -0.72 -0.96
C ASN A 138 -11.75 -2.12 -0.81
N VAL A 139 -10.42 -2.17 -0.68
CA VAL A 139 -9.64 -3.41 -0.48
C VAL A 139 -9.25 -3.56 0.98
N CYS A 140 -8.66 -2.51 1.55
CA CYS A 140 -8.25 -2.47 2.95
C CYS A 140 -8.03 -1.03 3.41
N SER A 141 -7.96 -0.84 4.72
CA SER A 141 -7.51 0.38 5.36
C SER A 141 -6.39 0.07 6.36
N ALA A 142 -5.61 1.08 6.70
CA ALA A 142 -4.59 1.03 7.73
C ALA A 142 -4.70 2.25 8.63
N THR A 143 -4.78 1.98 9.93
CA THR A 143 -4.89 3.00 10.96
C THR A 143 -3.52 3.32 11.57
N LYS A 144 -3.18 4.60 11.63
CA LYS A 144 -2.01 5.12 12.33
C LYS A 144 -2.45 6.11 13.39
N ASP A 145 -2.36 5.68 14.65
CA ASP A 145 -2.51 6.54 15.82
C ASP A 145 -1.19 6.53 16.61
N PRO A 146 -0.52 7.69 16.76
CA PRO A 146 0.77 7.78 17.44
C PRO A 146 0.74 7.42 18.94
N TYR A 147 -0.44 7.31 19.55
CA TYR A 147 -0.63 6.93 20.95
C TYR A 147 -1.31 5.58 21.13
N ALA A 148 -1.79 4.98 20.05
CA ALA A 148 -2.33 3.64 20.13
C ALA A 148 -1.22 2.63 20.46
N ARG A 149 -1.61 1.61 21.21
CA ARG A 149 -0.78 0.42 21.48
C ARG A 149 -0.66 -0.51 20.27
N TRP A 150 -1.19 -0.07 19.14
CA TRP A 150 -1.15 -0.79 17.89
C TRP A 150 -1.21 0.18 16.71
N THR A 151 -0.69 -0.25 15.56
CA THR A 151 -0.77 0.47 14.29
C THR A 151 -0.90 -0.53 13.16
N GLU A 152 -1.49 -0.09 12.05
CA GLU A 152 -1.52 -0.82 10.80
C GLU A 152 -0.74 -0.07 9.71
N GLU A 153 -0.17 -0.84 8.79
CA GLU A 153 0.63 -0.30 7.69
C GLU A 153 0.37 -1.08 6.41
N ILE A 154 0.04 -0.37 5.33
CA ILE A 154 0.05 -0.94 3.98
C ILE A 154 1.51 -0.94 3.50
N LEU A 155 2.06 -2.14 3.29
CA LEU A 155 3.48 -2.35 3.02
C LEU A 155 3.80 -2.60 1.55
N PHE A 156 2.93 -3.33 0.85
CA PHE A 156 3.22 -3.79 -0.51
C PHE A 156 1.93 -3.96 -1.31
N ILE A 157 1.93 -3.46 -2.55
CA ILE A 157 0.83 -3.64 -3.49
C ILE A 157 1.41 -4.06 -4.85
N CYS A 158 0.89 -5.14 -5.41
CA CYS A 158 1.34 -5.63 -6.72
C CYS A 158 0.23 -6.33 -7.51
N ALA A 159 0.35 -6.34 -8.84
CA ALA A 159 -0.46 -7.17 -9.72
C ALA A 159 0.34 -8.40 -10.17
N VAL A 160 -0.28 -9.57 -10.09
CA VAL A 160 0.35 -10.86 -10.34
C VAL A 160 -0.52 -11.74 -11.22
N LYS A 161 0.06 -12.29 -12.28
CA LYS A 161 -0.56 -13.32 -13.12
C LYS A 161 0.14 -14.66 -12.95
N LYS A 162 -0.57 -15.73 -13.30
CA LYS A 162 -0.15 -17.12 -13.07
C LYS A 162 1.17 -17.47 -13.75
N ASP A 163 1.37 -17.04 -14.99
CA ASP A 163 2.54 -17.33 -15.82
C ASP A 163 2.64 -16.34 -17.01
N GLU A 164 3.70 -16.44 -17.80
CA GLU A 164 3.98 -15.57 -18.96
C GLU A 164 2.90 -15.61 -20.04
N VAL A 165 2.24 -16.77 -20.23
CA VAL A 165 1.23 -16.96 -21.29
C VAL A 165 -0.16 -16.51 -20.85
N THR A 166 -0.38 -16.36 -19.54
CA THR A 166 -1.59 -15.77 -18.99
C THR A 166 -1.68 -14.29 -19.43
N PRO A 167 -2.85 -13.83 -19.92
CA PRO A 167 -3.06 -12.41 -20.24
C PRO A 167 -2.94 -11.53 -18.99
N ASP A 168 -2.51 -10.28 -19.16
CA ASP A 168 -2.34 -9.35 -18.04
C ASP A 168 -3.68 -8.97 -17.39
N GLU A 169 -4.79 -9.04 -18.12
CA GLU A 169 -6.14 -8.81 -17.63
C GLU A 169 -6.62 -9.89 -16.66
N GLU A 170 -5.95 -11.05 -16.61
CA GLU A 170 -6.22 -12.11 -15.64
C GLU A 170 -5.34 -11.98 -14.38
N ALA A 171 -4.52 -10.94 -14.28
CA ALA A 171 -3.74 -10.68 -13.08
C ALA A 171 -4.66 -10.38 -11.89
N ALA A 172 -4.33 -10.92 -10.72
CA ALA A 172 -4.93 -10.54 -9.45
C ALA A 172 -4.08 -9.45 -8.78
N LEU A 173 -4.73 -8.50 -8.10
CA LEU A 173 -4.02 -7.54 -7.25
C LEU A 173 -3.86 -8.12 -5.85
N PHE A 174 -2.68 -7.95 -5.26
CA PHE A 174 -2.37 -8.29 -3.88
C PHE A 174 -1.97 -7.04 -3.11
N VAL A 175 -2.48 -6.91 -1.88
CA VAL A 175 -2.13 -5.85 -0.93
C VAL A 175 -1.71 -6.48 0.39
N LEU A 176 -0.52 -6.13 0.89
CA LEU A 176 -0.03 -6.55 2.20
C LEU A 176 -0.28 -5.45 3.22
N VAL A 177 -1.03 -5.77 4.26
CA VAL A 177 -1.20 -4.94 5.46
C VAL A 177 -0.52 -5.63 6.63
N LYS A 178 0.21 -4.86 7.42
CA LYS A 178 0.85 -5.32 8.65
C LYS A 178 0.19 -4.66 9.85
N TYR A 179 -0.29 -5.47 10.76
CA TYR A 179 -0.70 -5.07 12.10
C TYR A 179 0.48 -5.22 13.06
N ILE A 180 0.71 -4.20 13.88
CA ILE A 180 1.75 -4.18 14.91
C ILE A 180 1.06 -3.76 16.21
N GLY A 181 0.93 -4.67 17.17
CA GLY A 181 0.47 -4.36 18.51
C GLY A 181 1.52 -4.68 19.57
N ASP A 182 1.29 -4.21 20.80
CA ASP A 182 2.19 -4.44 21.95
C ASP A 182 2.48 -5.92 22.23
N SER A 183 1.52 -6.80 21.96
CA SER A 183 1.59 -8.22 22.33
C SER A 183 1.83 -9.17 21.15
N PHE A 184 1.49 -8.75 19.93
CA PHE A 184 1.67 -9.55 18.72
C PHE A 184 1.64 -8.64 17.49
N GLY A 185 2.18 -9.13 16.38
CA GLY A 185 2.00 -8.56 15.06
C GLY A 185 1.50 -9.63 14.10
N SER A 186 0.82 -9.21 13.04
CA SER A 186 0.32 -10.11 12.01
C SER A 186 0.37 -9.45 10.65
N ASN A 187 0.53 -10.27 9.61
CA ASN A 187 0.46 -9.84 8.22
C ASN A 187 -0.83 -10.36 7.62
N SER A 188 -1.54 -9.50 6.90
CA SER A 188 -2.75 -9.83 6.16
C SER A 188 -2.53 -9.50 4.69
N TRP A 189 -2.63 -10.52 3.84
CA TRP A 189 -2.69 -10.31 2.40
C TRP A 189 -4.15 -10.17 1.98
N TYR A 190 -4.46 -9.16 1.19
CA TYR A 190 -5.73 -9.02 0.51
C TYR A 190 -5.51 -9.34 -0.96
N LYS A 191 -6.45 -10.07 -1.55
CA LYS A 191 -6.46 -10.41 -2.97
C LYS A 191 -7.72 -9.86 -3.60
N MET A 192 -7.55 -9.07 -4.65
CA MET A 192 -8.62 -8.65 -5.54
C MET A 192 -8.51 -9.40 -6.87
N THR A 193 -9.59 -10.02 -7.30
CA THR A 193 -9.70 -10.71 -8.60
C THR A 193 -10.38 -9.83 -9.64
N ARG A 194 -10.30 -10.25 -10.91
CA ARG A 194 -10.86 -9.53 -12.07
C ARG A 194 -12.35 -9.21 -11.94
N ASP A 195 -13.13 -10.06 -11.30
CA ASP A 195 -14.56 -9.85 -10.99
C ASP A 195 -14.81 -8.76 -9.92
N GLY A 196 -13.73 -8.21 -9.36
CA GLY A 196 -13.73 -7.26 -8.27
C GLY A 196 -14.15 -7.87 -6.94
N SER A 197 -14.05 -9.19 -6.77
CA SER A 197 -14.13 -9.80 -5.45
C SER A 197 -12.86 -9.49 -4.66
N VAL A 198 -13.03 -9.06 -3.41
CA VAL A 198 -11.93 -8.83 -2.46
C VAL A 198 -12.02 -9.90 -1.38
N THR A 199 -10.91 -10.60 -1.16
CA THR A 199 -10.80 -11.66 -0.16
C THR A 199 -9.52 -11.48 0.64
N VAL A 200 -9.55 -11.87 1.92
CA VAL A 200 -8.31 -12.06 2.68
C VAL A 200 -7.66 -13.32 2.12
N TYR A 201 -6.45 -13.15 1.59
CA TYR A 201 -5.61 -14.24 1.15
C TYR A 201 -4.91 -14.85 2.37
N GLU A 202 -5.49 -15.94 2.84
CA GLU A 202 -4.85 -16.75 3.86
C GLU A 202 -3.69 -17.52 3.23
N GLU A 203 -2.50 -17.33 3.80
CA GLU A 203 -1.37 -18.22 3.55
C GLU A 203 -1.76 -19.58 4.11
N ASN A 204 -2.28 -20.48 3.28
CA ASN A 204 -2.52 -21.85 3.71
C ASN A 204 -1.17 -22.46 4.11
N VAL A 205 -0.92 -22.58 5.41
CA VAL A 205 0.22 -23.30 5.99
C VAL A 205 -0.06 -24.80 5.86
N CYS A 206 -0.08 -25.33 4.64
CA CYS A 206 -0.04 -26.75 4.27
C CYS A 206 0.44 -26.77 2.79
N ASP A 207 1.63 -27.17 2.40
CA ASP A 207 2.39 -28.34 2.84
C ASP A 207 3.88 -28.02 3.06
N THR A 208 4.34 -28.12 4.31
CA THR A 208 5.70 -28.59 4.55
C THR A 208 5.70 -30.10 4.41
N ASP A 209 6.43 -30.57 3.40
CA ASP A 209 6.89 -31.94 3.16
C ASP A 209 5.85 -32.98 2.70
N ALA A 210 5.82 -33.21 1.38
CA ALA A 210 5.55 -34.52 0.76
C ALA A 210 6.53 -34.76 -0.39
#